data_AF-A0A0N1EA55-F1
#
_entry.id   AF-A0A0N1EA55-F1
#
_cell.length_a   1.000
_cell.length_b   1.000
_cell.length_c   1.000
_cell.angle_alpha   90.00
_cell.angle_beta   90.00
_cell.angle_gamma   90.00
#
_symmetry.space_group_name_H-M   'P 1'
#
loop_
_entity.id
_entity.type
_entity.pdbx_description
1 polymer ?
#
loop_
_entity_poly.entity_id
_entity_poly.type
_entity_poly.pdbx_seq_one_letter_code
_entity_poly.pdbx_strand_id
1 'polypeptide(L)'
;MTLGEFSKQLKTLLLGESKGKDDMEVIRLNISLALRDIAMQVVPVVLLTKDYKRYPILRQIDRLHYIREPITPQNENDEILIDTSLELALLFKVASSIVIVDRRKYYEQKYQEELGKHRFATYEALSRSDEDESLWIGYY
;
A
#
# COMPACT_ATOMS: atom_id res chain seq x y z
N MET A 1 -1.28 0.06 -9.08
CA MET A 1 -0.46 -1.02 -9.66
C MET A 1 -1.07 -2.39 -9.37
N THR A 2 -0.98 -3.36 -10.30
CA THR A 2 -1.44 -4.75 -10.07
C THR A 2 -0.38 -5.61 -9.36
N LEU A 3 -0.79 -6.72 -8.74
CA LEU A 3 0.15 -7.67 -8.11
C LEU A 3 1.18 -8.22 -9.11
N GLY A 4 0.78 -8.51 -10.34
CA GLY A 4 1.67 -8.99 -11.40
C GLY A 4 2.72 -7.96 -11.80
N GLU A 5 2.34 -6.69 -11.93
CA GLU A 5 3.26 -5.58 -12.17
C GLU A 5 4.23 -5.37 -11.01
N PHE A 6 3.72 -5.40 -9.78
CA PHE A 6 4.53 -5.29 -8.57
C PHE A 6 5.59 -6.39 -8.52
N SER A 7 5.21 -7.64 -8.76
CA SER A 7 6.13 -8.77 -8.79
C SER A 7 7.20 -8.61 -9.88
N LYS A 8 6.86 -8.08 -11.05
CA LYS A 8 7.85 -7.79 -12.11
C LYS A 8 8.84 -6.69 -11.69
N GLN A 9 8.34 -5.61 -11.09
CA GLN A 9 9.18 -4.52 -10.61
C GLN A 9 10.09 -4.98 -9.47
N LEU A 10 9.56 -5.78 -8.54
CA LEU A 10 10.31 -6.38 -7.45
C LEU A 10 11.43 -7.29 -7.97
N LYS A 11 11.15 -8.17 -8.93
CA LYS A 11 12.19 -9.00 -9.56
C LYS A 11 13.27 -8.17 -10.24
N THR A 12 12.87 -7.11 -10.94
CA THR A 12 13.80 -6.17 -11.59
C THR A 12 14.67 -5.47 -10.56
N LEU A 13 14.08 -5.01 -9.45
CA LEU A 13 14.79 -4.36 -8.36
C LEU A 13 15.81 -5.29 -7.70
N LEU A 14 15.43 -6.55 -7.50
CA LEU A 14 16.24 -7.52 -6.77
C LEU A 14 17.37 -8.13 -7.60
N LEU A 15 17.32 -8.10 -8.93
CA LEU A 15 18.35 -8.66 -9.83
C LEU A 15 18.80 -10.09 -9.45
N GLY A 16 17.91 -10.91 -8.88
CA GLY A 16 18.21 -12.28 -8.45
C GLY A 16 18.79 -12.44 -7.04
N GLU A 17 18.77 -11.39 -6.21
CA GLU A 17 19.35 -11.39 -4.85
C GLU A 17 18.37 -11.82 -3.74
N SER A 18 17.29 -12.52 -4.10
CA SER A 18 16.27 -12.97 -3.16
C SER A 18 16.72 -14.18 -2.32
N LYS A 19 16.30 -14.20 -1.06
CA LYS A 19 16.51 -15.27 -0.08
C LYS A 19 15.46 -16.37 -0.29
N GLY A 20 15.48 -17.03 -1.44
CA GLY A 20 14.60 -18.18 -1.71
C GLY A 20 13.94 -18.17 -3.09
N LYS A 21 13.19 -19.23 -3.39
CA LYS A 21 12.35 -19.30 -4.59
C LYS A 21 11.32 -18.17 -4.52
N ASP A 22 11.05 -17.52 -5.65
CA ASP A 22 10.03 -16.48 -5.84
C ASP A 22 8.61 -17.02 -5.54
N ASP A 23 8.34 -17.35 -4.29
CA ASP A 23 7.05 -17.87 -3.86
C ASP A 23 6.07 -16.70 -3.74
N MET A 24 5.06 -16.72 -4.61
CA MET A 24 4.03 -15.70 -4.63
C MET A 24 3.27 -15.61 -3.30
N GLU A 25 3.18 -16.69 -2.52
CA GLU A 25 2.60 -16.63 -1.18
C GLU A 25 3.44 -15.76 -0.23
N VAL A 26 4.75 -15.92 -0.27
CA VAL A 26 5.69 -15.12 0.53
C VAL A 26 5.63 -13.65 0.09
N ILE A 27 5.58 -13.38 -1.21
CA ILE A 27 5.47 -12.02 -1.74
C ILE A 27 4.15 -11.38 -1.26
N ARG A 28 3.02 -12.09 -1.38
CA ARG A 28 1.70 -11.59 -0.92
C ARG A 28 1.70 -11.27 0.58
N LEU A 29 2.26 -12.14 1.40
CA LEU A 29 2.37 -11.91 2.84
C LEU A 29 3.19 -10.65 3.14
N ASN A 30 4.33 -10.50 2.48
CA ASN A 30 5.19 -9.33 2.68
C ASN A 30 4.55 -8.03 2.18
N ILE A 31 3.79 -8.06 1.08
CA ILE A 31 2.99 -6.91 0.63
C ILE A 31 1.98 -6.52 1.69
N SER A 32 1.23 -7.48 2.25
CA SER A 32 0.24 -7.23 3.30
C SER A 32 0.87 -6.56 4.54
N LEU A 33 1.99 -7.11 5.01
CA LEU A 33 2.72 -6.56 6.16
C LEU A 33 3.28 -5.17 5.88
N ALA A 34 3.83 -4.95 4.68
CA ALA A 34 4.40 -3.67 4.28
C ALA A 34 3.32 -2.58 4.13
N LEU A 35 2.17 -2.91 3.52
CA LEU A 35 1.02 -2.00 3.44
C LEU A 35 0.54 -1.58 4.83
N ARG A 36 0.47 -2.53 5.77
CA ARG A 36 0.09 -2.25 7.16
C ARG A 36 1.11 -1.34 7.85
N ASP A 37 2.40 -1.59 7.66
CA ASP A 37 3.48 -0.75 8.22
C ASP A 37 3.39 0.68 7.70
N ILE A 38 3.26 0.85 6.38
CA ILE A 38 3.10 2.16 5.72
C ILE A 38 1.85 2.88 6.23
N ALA A 39 0.73 2.16 6.34
CA ALA A 39 -0.53 2.70 6.85
C ALA A 39 -0.45 3.20 8.30
N MET A 40 0.42 2.60 9.12
CA MET A 40 0.64 3.05 10.49
C MET A 40 1.59 4.25 10.57
N GLN A 41 2.57 4.32 9.68
CA GLN A 41 3.66 5.31 9.73
C GLN A 41 3.38 6.59 8.95
N VAL A 42 2.62 6.50 7.87
CA VAL A 42 2.16 7.64 7.09
C VAL A 42 0.70 7.87 7.45
N VAL A 43 0.26 9.13 7.53
CA VAL A 43 -1.18 9.46 7.52
C VAL A 43 -1.52 9.83 6.08
N PRO A 44 -1.64 8.88 5.13
CA PRO A 44 -1.98 9.26 3.79
C PRO A 44 -3.47 9.51 3.75
N VAL A 45 -3.80 10.67 3.21
CA VAL A 45 -5.18 11.03 2.92
C VAL A 45 -5.77 10.16 1.79
N VAL A 46 -4.94 9.34 1.12
CA VAL A 46 -5.32 8.35 0.11
C VAL A 46 -5.36 6.90 0.64
N LEU A 47 -5.04 6.62 1.92
CA LEU A 47 -5.55 5.41 2.59
C LEU A 47 -6.91 5.65 3.24
N LEU A 48 -7.59 6.74 2.87
CA LEU A 48 -9.02 6.85 3.03
C LEU A 48 -9.65 5.92 2.00
N THR A 49 -9.95 4.71 2.45
CA THR A 49 -10.79 3.79 1.72
C THR A 49 -12.16 4.43 1.55
N LYS A 50 -12.39 5.08 0.39
CA LYS A 50 -13.74 5.40 -0.05
C LYS A 50 -14.41 4.08 -0.41
N ASP A 51 -15.15 3.59 0.58
CA ASP A 51 -16.02 2.43 0.56
C ASP A 51 -15.35 1.03 0.58
N TYR A 52 -15.10 0.56 1.82
CA TYR A 52 -14.91 -0.85 2.15
C TYR A 52 -15.57 -1.14 3.51
N LYS A 53 -16.90 -0.93 3.62
CA LYS A 53 -17.70 -1.07 4.86
C LYS A 53 -17.46 -2.37 5.65
N ARG A 54 -16.91 -3.41 5.02
CA ARG A 54 -16.70 -4.76 5.60
C ARG A 54 -15.32 -4.98 6.24
N TYR A 55 -14.35 -4.08 6.09
CA TYR A 55 -12.97 -4.32 6.57
C TYR A 55 -12.69 -3.66 7.93
N PRO A 56 -11.93 -4.29 8.84
CA PRO A 56 -11.66 -3.73 10.16
C PRO A 56 -10.97 -2.36 10.10
N ILE A 57 -11.25 -1.51 11.09
CA ILE A 57 -10.51 -0.26 11.28
C ILE A 57 -9.18 -0.58 11.96
N LEU A 58 -8.09 -0.25 11.30
CA LEU A 58 -6.72 -0.40 11.81
C LEU A 58 -6.35 0.75 12.76
N ARG A 59 -6.74 1.98 12.43
CA ARG A 59 -6.43 3.18 13.22
C ARG A 59 -7.47 4.29 12.98
N GLN A 60 -7.87 4.99 14.02
CA GLN A 60 -8.67 6.22 13.91
C GLN A 60 -7.76 7.43 13.76
N ILE A 61 -8.02 8.27 12.75
CA ILE A 61 -7.30 9.53 12.53
C ILE A 61 -8.04 10.66 13.27
N ASP A 62 -9.35 10.78 13.02
CA ASP A 62 -10.24 11.72 13.71
C ASP A 62 -11.67 11.16 13.81
N ARG A 63 -12.67 12.02 14.09
CA ARG A 63 -14.08 11.61 14.26
C ARG A 63 -14.72 11.04 12.99
N LEU A 64 -14.23 11.42 11.81
CA LEU A 64 -14.79 11.04 10.50
C LEU A 64 -13.84 10.17 9.69
N HIS A 65 -12.53 10.24 9.96
CA HIS A 65 -11.50 9.58 9.19
C HIS A 65 -10.86 8.41 9.95
N TYR A 66 -10.73 7.29 9.25
CA TYR A 66 -10.12 6.07 9.74
C TYR A 66 -9.27 5.42 8.65
N ILE A 67 -8.24 4.71 9.08
CA ILE A 67 -7.43 3.82 8.26
C ILE A 67 -7.99 2.42 8.46
N ARG A 68 -8.42 1.76 7.39
CA ARG A 68 -8.85 0.35 7.42
C ARG A 68 -7.68 -0.59 7.13
N GLU A 69 -7.85 -1.86 7.48
CA GLU A 69 -6.89 -2.89 7.11
C GLU A 69 -6.72 -2.96 5.57
N PRO A 70 -5.47 -2.93 5.06
CA PRO A 70 -5.21 -3.08 3.64
C PRO A 70 -5.71 -4.43 3.12
N ILE A 71 -6.27 -4.43 1.91
CA ILE A 71 -6.69 -5.67 1.25
C ILE A 71 -5.44 -6.36 0.70
N THR A 72 -5.25 -7.63 1.08
CA THR A 72 -4.16 -8.43 0.54
C THR A 72 -4.55 -8.94 -0.85
N PRO A 73 -3.79 -8.62 -1.91
CA PRO A 73 -4.08 -9.11 -3.24
C PRO A 73 -3.90 -10.64 -3.29
N GLN A 74 -4.83 -11.34 -3.93
CA GLN A 74 -4.86 -12.80 -4.05
C GLN A 74 -4.37 -13.25 -5.44
N ASN A 75 -4.82 -12.57 -6.49
CA ASN A 75 -4.53 -12.87 -7.89
C ASN A 75 -3.59 -11.83 -8.50
N GLU A 76 -2.91 -12.19 -9.60
CA GLU A 76 -1.97 -11.28 -10.28
C GLU A 76 -2.62 -9.99 -10.81
N ASN A 77 -3.91 -10.06 -11.14
CA ASN A 77 -4.68 -8.90 -11.64
C ASN A 77 -5.25 -8.04 -10.51
N ASP A 78 -5.13 -8.46 -9.25
CA ASP A 78 -5.66 -7.69 -8.13
C ASP A 78 -4.86 -6.40 -7.96
N GLU A 79 -5.58 -5.29 -7.78
CA GLU A 79 -4.96 -3.99 -7.56
C GLU A 79 -4.40 -3.86 -6.14
N ILE A 80 -3.16 -3.41 -6.05
CA ILE A 80 -2.56 -2.94 -4.81
C ILE A 80 -2.97 -1.47 -4.65
N LEU A 81 -3.92 -1.25 -3.74
CA LEU A 81 -4.45 0.06 -3.44
C LEU A 81 -3.50 0.83 -2.53
N ILE A 82 -2.63 1.62 -3.15
CA ILE A 82 -1.70 2.52 -2.50
C ILE A 82 -1.53 3.76 -3.37
N ASP A 83 -1.25 4.92 -2.75
CA ASP A 83 -0.86 6.12 -3.47
C ASP A 83 0.38 5.84 -4.32
N THR A 84 0.39 6.30 -5.58
CA THR A 84 1.52 6.15 -6.51
C THR A 84 2.84 6.66 -5.91
N SER A 85 2.77 7.71 -5.09
CA SER A 85 3.93 8.25 -4.39
C SER A 85 4.55 7.28 -3.37
N LEU A 86 3.78 6.32 -2.85
CA LEU A 86 4.22 5.33 -1.85
C LEU A 86 4.53 3.96 -2.47
N GLU A 87 4.35 3.76 -3.78
CA GLU A 87 4.65 2.49 -4.46
C GLU A 87 6.11 2.07 -4.31
N LEU A 88 7.05 3.02 -4.40
CA LEU A 88 8.48 2.76 -4.18
C LEU A 88 8.79 2.38 -2.73
N ALA A 89 8.14 3.04 -1.75
CA ALA A 89 8.29 2.69 -0.35
C ALA A 89 7.81 1.24 -0.10
N LEU A 90 6.69 0.85 -0.71
CA LEU A 90 6.18 -0.52 -0.65
C LEU A 90 7.17 -1.52 -1.25
N LEU A 91 7.72 -1.23 -2.43
CA LEU A 91 8.72 -2.08 -3.09
C LEU A 91 9.96 -2.28 -2.21
N PHE A 92 10.52 -1.19 -1.66
CA PHE A 92 11.71 -1.28 -0.81
C PHE A 92 11.44 -2.02 0.49
N LYS A 93 10.26 -1.86 1.08
CA LYS A 93 9.89 -2.58 2.31
C LYS A 93 9.74 -4.08 2.08
N VAL A 94 9.12 -4.46 0.96
CA VAL A 94 9.01 -5.87 0.58
C VAL A 94 10.39 -6.43 0.23
N ALA A 95 11.19 -5.70 -0.54
CA ALA A 95 12.57 -6.07 -0.86
C ALA A 95 13.42 -6.31 0.39
N SER A 96 13.36 -5.42 1.39
CA SER A 96 14.14 -5.56 2.64
C SER A 96 13.79 -6.84 3.42
N SER A 97 12.57 -7.36 3.25
CA SER A 97 12.09 -8.57 3.92
C SER A 97 12.50 -9.86 3.22
N ILE A 98 12.78 -9.82 1.90
CA ILE A 98 13.02 -11.02 1.09
C ILE A 98 14.45 -11.12 0.52
N VAL A 99 15.32 -10.14 0.78
CA VAL A 99 16.73 -10.16 0.36
C VAL A 99 17.66 -10.85 1.35
N ILE A 100 18.85 -11.18 0.88
CA ILE A 100 19.98 -11.61 1.72
C ILE A 100 20.36 -10.48 2.71
N VAL A 101 20.84 -10.84 3.90
CA VAL A 101 21.04 -9.96 5.06
C VAL A 101 21.86 -8.70 4.74
N ASP A 102 22.88 -8.83 3.90
CA ASP A 102 23.79 -7.72 3.57
C ASP A 102 23.10 -6.60 2.77
N ARG A 103 22.07 -6.94 1.98
CA ARG A 103 21.27 -5.99 1.19
C ARG A 103 20.06 -5.44 1.95
N ARG A 104 19.63 -6.11 3.02
CA ARG A 104 18.47 -5.69 3.82
C ARG A 104 18.59 -4.27 4.34
N LYS A 105 19.76 -3.90 4.88
CA LYS A 105 19.99 -2.55 5.43
C LYS A 105 19.84 -1.47 4.37
N TYR A 106 20.32 -1.72 3.15
CA TYR A 106 20.20 -0.79 2.04
C TYR A 106 18.74 -0.52 1.69
N TYR A 107 17.94 -1.57 1.54
CA TYR A 107 16.52 -1.42 1.20
C TYR A 107 15.70 -0.84 2.35
N GLU A 108 16.02 -1.16 3.60
CA GLU A 108 15.37 -0.51 4.75
C GLU A 108 15.70 0.99 4.79
N GLN A 109 16.95 1.38 4.48
CA GLN A 109 17.30 2.79 4.39
C GLN A 109 16.53 3.49 3.25
N LYS A 110 16.45 2.88 2.07
CA LYS A 110 15.66 3.42 0.95
C LYS A 110 14.17 3.52 1.26
N TYR A 111 13.62 2.53 1.95
CA TYR A 111 12.26 2.59 2.47
C TYR A 111 12.05 3.80 3.38
N GLN A 112 12.95 4.04 4.34
CA GLN A 112 12.84 5.19 5.24
C GLN A 112 13.04 6.53 4.52
N GLU A 113 13.91 6.59 3.50
CA GLU A 113 14.09 7.78 2.66
C GLU A 113 12.80 8.11 1.89
N GLU A 114 12.19 7.13 1.23
CA GLU A 114 10.92 7.34 0.51
C GLU A 114 9.80 7.71 1.48
N LEU A 115 9.66 6.96 2.58
CA LEU A 115 8.62 7.24 3.57
C LEU A 115 8.79 8.62 4.24
N GLY A 116 10.03 9.05 4.45
CA GLY A 116 10.37 10.37 4.99
C GLY A 116 9.93 11.54 4.11
N LYS A 117 9.92 11.39 2.79
CA LYS A 117 9.40 12.41 1.86
C LYS A 117 7.90 12.66 2.04
N HIS A 118 7.17 11.67 2.56
CA HIS A 118 5.71 11.70 2.67
C HIS A 118 5.21 11.78 4.12
N ARG A 119 6.08 11.69 5.14
CA ARG A 119 5.73 11.77 6.56
C ARG A 119 5.09 13.11 6.99
N PHE A 120 5.16 14.15 6.16
CA PHE A 120 4.66 15.50 6.47
C PHE A 120 3.93 16.19 5.32
N ALA A 121 3.78 15.53 4.17
CA ALA A 121 3.00 16.09 3.09
C ALA A 121 1.52 15.94 3.45
N THR A 122 0.91 17.04 3.88
CA THR A 122 -0.55 17.18 3.99
C THR A 122 -1.12 17.05 2.58
N TYR A 123 -1.36 15.83 2.13
CA TYR A 123 -2.01 15.58 0.85
C TYR A 123 -3.50 15.88 1.02
N GLU A 124 -4.06 16.80 0.24
CA GLU A 124 -5.51 16.99 0.20
C GLU A 124 -6.17 15.75 -0.41
N ALA A 125 -7.16 15.19 0.27
CA ALA A 125 -8.03 14.18 -0.30
C ALA A 125 -8.71 14.84 -1.50
N LEU A 126 -8.65 14.19 -2.65
CA LEU A 126 -9.68 14.40 -3.65
C LEU A 126 -11.02 14.01 -3.00
N SER A 127 -11.76 15.03 -2.55
CA SER A 127 -13.19 14.95 -2.32
C SER A 127 -13.86 14.70 -3.67
N ARG A 128 -13.80 13.46 -4.20
CA ARG A 128 -14.90 12.95 -5.00
C ARG A 128 -16.14 13.02 -4.11
N SER A 129 -16.96 14.03 -4.36
CA SER A 129 -18.24 14.21 -3.73
C SER A 129 -19.06 12.96 -3.99
N ASP A 130 -19.74 12.47 -2.96
CA ASP A 130 -20.85 11.49 -3.09
C ASP A 130 -22.08 12.17 -3.75
N GLU A 131 -21.89 13.20 -4.58
CA GLU A 131 -22.98 13.91 -5.24
C GLU A 131 -23.53 13.13 -6.45
N ASP A 132 -22.79 12.17 -7.00
CA ASP A 132 -23.28 11.33 -8.10
C ASP A 132 -24.27 10.22 -7.66
N GLU A 133 -24.41 9.92 -6.36
CA GLU A 133 -25.45 8.99 -5.88
C GLU A 133 -26.79 9.66 -5.55
N SER A 134 -26.89 11.00 -5.67
CA SER A 134 -28.14 11.73 -5.39
C SER A 134 -29.07 11.88 -6.60
N LEU A 135 -28.73 11.31 -7.77
CA LEU A 135 -29.54 11.40 -9.00
C LEU A 135 -30.68 10.39 -9.14
N TRP A 136 -30.99 9.56 -8.14
CA TRP A 136 -32.14 8.65 -8.18
C TRP A 136 -32.89 8.56 -6.85
N ILE A 137 -33.63 9.60 -6.49
CA ILE A 137 -34.89 9.41 -5.76
C ILE A 137 -35.96 10.17 -6.55
N GLY A 138 -36.79 9.38 -7.24
CA GLY A 138 -37.80 9.84 -8.17
C GLY A 138 -38.83 10.75 -7.50
N TYR A 139 -39.31 11.70 -8.30
CA TYR A 139 -40.65 12.25 -8.18
C TYR A 139 -41.64 11.09 -8.02
N TYR A 140 -42.41 11.07 -6.93
CA TYR A 140 -43.88 10.94 -6.88
C TYR A 140 -44.37 11.09 -5.44
#